data_AF-A0A975T117-F1
#
_entry.id   AF-A0A975T117-F1
#
_cell.length_a   1.000
_cell.length_b   1.000
_cell.length_c   1.000
_cell.angle_alpha   90.00
_cell.angle_beta   90.00
_cell.angle_gamma   90.00
#
_symmetry.space_group_name_H-M   'P 1'
#
loop_
_entity.id
_entity.type
_entity.pdbx_description
1 polymer ?
#
loop_
_entity_poly.entity_id
_entity_poly.type
_entity_poly.pdbx_seq_one_letter_code
_entity_poly.pdbx_strand_id
1 'polypeptide(L)'
;MAHLTSVPGTAGPAVASTGRAALAWAAGFSLLAAATHVYVVPEHAEEWPAAAVFFVVLTVLQLGLAAVLLRRPGPRVLEPAVHATVGLVVFYVLTRTVDLPLLPPLGAHGASHLPVAWGIGNGVPVFPGEGVEEVGTPDLVCLGAELATVVLLAGLLPPAARRRVVDVAAAAAVVLVALRVAGVQG
;
A
#
# COMPACT_ATOMS: atom_id res chain seq x y z
N MET A 1 -8.84 28.48 47.67
CA MET A 1 -7.84 28.55 46.59
C MET A 1 -6.91 27.35 46.75
N ALA A 2 -7.20 26.24 46.07
CA ALA A 2 -6.38 25.02 46.13
C ALA A 2 -5.49 24.95 44.89
N HIS A 3 -4.18 25.04 45.12
CA HIS A 3 -3.13 25.00 44.12
C HIS A 3 -2.86 23.52 43.79
N LEU A 4 -3.43 23.00 42.70
CA LEU A 4 -3.10 21.67 42.19
C LEU A 4 -1.75 21.74 41.46
N THR A 5 -0.70 21.26 42.09
CA THR A 5 0.60 21.05 41.46
C THR A 5 0.54 19.76 40.63
N SER A 6 0.61 19.90 39.31
CA SER A 6 0.70 18.75 38.39
C SER A 6 2.06 18.07 38.56
N VAL A 7 2.06 16.81 39.00
CA VAL A 7 3.24 15.95 39.00
C VAL A 7 3.71 15.75 37.54
N PRO A 8 4.98 16.01 37.20
CA PRO A 8 5.51 15.73 35.87
C PRO A 8 5.47 14.23 35.60
N GLY A 9 4.57 13.80 34.70
CA GLY A 9 4.48 12.41 34.28
C GLY A 9 5.72 12.03 33.47
N THR A 10 6.61 11.25 34.06
CA THR A 10 7.66 10.53 33.33
C THR A 10 6.98 9.45 32.48
N ALA A 11 6.64 9.75 31.23
CA ALA A 11 6.26 8.71 30.27
C ALA A 11 7.36 7.63 30.26
N GLY A 12 7.02 6.43 30.73
CA GLY A 12 8.01 5.42 31.11
C GLY A 12 8.73 4.76 29.93
N PRO A 13 9.83 4.04 30.19
CA PRO A 13 10.65 3.33 29.18
C PRO A 13 9.85 2.33 28.32
N ALA A 14 8.71 1.84 28.81
CA ALA A 14 7.81 0.95 28.08
C ALA A 14 7.11 1.60 26.87
N VAL A 15 6.80 2.91 26.95
CA VAL A 15 6.21 3.65 25.81
C VAL A 15 7.25 3.81 24.70
N ALA A 16 8.49 4.10 25.08
CA ALA A 16 9.60 4.24 24.15
C ALA A 16 10.01 2.90 23.50
N SER A 17 9.94 1.78 24.24
CA SER A 17 10.22 0.45 23.68
C SER A 17 9.13 -0.01 22.71
N THR A 18 7.86 0.27 23.02
CA THR A 18 6.72 -0.03 22.13
C THR A 18 6.86 0.69 20.79
N GLY A 19 7.24 1.98 20.81
CA GLY A 19 7.48 2.74 19.58
C GLY A 19 8.61 2.18 18.72
N ARG A 20 9.73 1.75 19.33
CA ARG A 20 10.84 1.13 18.60
C ARG A 20 10.46 -0.21 17.98
N ALA A 21 9.71 -1.04 18.70
CA ALA A 21 9.22 -2.31 18.17
C ALA A 21 8.27 -2.10 16.99
N ALA A 22 7.34 -1.15 17.08
CA ALA A 22 6.43 -0.81 15.98
C ALA A 22 7.19 -0.34 14.73
N LEU A 23 8.23 0.50 14.90
CA LEU A 23 9.08 0.94 13.79
C LEU A 23 9.85 -0.22 13.15
N ALA A 24 10.39 -1.14 13.95
CA ALA A 24 11.10 -2.32 13.45
C ALA A 24 10.18 -3.25 12.66
N TRP A 25 8.96 -3.51 13.16
CA TRP A 25 7.95 -4.27 12.44
C TRP A 25 7.50 -3.58 11.16
N ALA A 26 7.24 -2.27 11.19
CA ALA A 26 6.88 -1.50 10.00
C ALA A 26 7.99 -1.53 8.94
N ALA A 27 9.26 -1.43 9.35
CA ALA A 27 10.38 -1.61 8.44
C ALA A 27 10.40 -3.04 7.86
N GLY A 28 10.16 -4.07 8.68
CA GLY A 28 10.08 -5.46 8.22
C GLY A 28 8.97 -5.69 7.18
N PHE A 29 7.78 -5.13 7.40
CA PHE A 29 6.69 -5.21 6.43
C PHE A 29 6.98 -4.41 5.16
N SER A 30 7.60 -3.23 5.27
CA SER A 30 8.06 -2.46 4.11
C SER A 30 9.10 -3.25 3.28
N LEU A 31 10.01 -3.98 3.93
CA LEU A 31 10.94 -4.89 3.25
C LEU A 31 10.22 -6.08 2.58
N LEU A 32 9.19 -6.64 3.22
CA LEU A 32 8.38 -7.70 2.64
C LEU A 32 7.66 -7.22 1.37
N ALA A 33 7.05 -6.03 1.42
CA ALA A 33 6.43 -5.41 0.24
C ALA A 33 7.46 -5.17 -0.88
N ALA A 34 8.66 -4.66 -0.54
CA ALA A 34 9.74 -4.49 -1.51
C ALA A 34 10.17 -5.82 -2.17
N ALA A 35 10.27 -6.89 -1.38
CA ALA A 35 10.60 -8.22 -1.87
C ALA A 35 9.54 -8.74 -2.84
N THR A 36 8.26 -8.51 -2.55
CA THR A 36 7.17 -8.87 -3.46
C THR A 36 7.20 -8.05 -4.75
N HIS A 37 7.44 -6.75 -4.67
CA HIS A 37 7.53 -5.91 -5.87
C HIS A 37 8.67 -6.35 -6.78
N VAL A 38 9.87 -6.61 -6.25
CA VAL A 38 10.99 -7.06 -7.10
C VAL A 38 10.77 -8.47 -7.65
N TYR A 39 10.04 -9.33 -6.91
CA TYR A 39 9.72 -10.68 -7.37
C TYR A 39 8.88 -10.70 -8.65
N VAL A 40 7.93 -9.76 -8.79
CA VAL A 40 7.04 -9.69 -9.97
C VAL A 40 7.64 -8.92 -11.16
N VAL A 41 8.80 -8.26 -10.99
CA VAL A 41 9.44 -7.47 -12.06
C VAL A 41 9.72 -8.27 -13.33
N PRO A 42 10.26 -9.50 -13.30
CA PRO A 42 10.57 -10.23 -14.54
C PRO A 42 9.34 -10.51 -15.40
N GLU A 43 8.27 -10.98 -14.77
CA GLU A 43 6.97 -11.22 -15.41
C GLU A 43 6.43 -9.93 -16.05
N HIS A 44 6.41 -8.83 -15.30
CA HIS A 44 5.94 -7.55 -15.81
C HIS A 44 6.86 -6.93 -16.86
N ALA A 45 8.15 -7.30 -16.92
CA ALA A 45 9.07 -6.81 -17.94
C ALA A 45 8.82 -7.46 -19.30
N GLU A 46 8.37 -8.73 -19.29
CA GLU A 46 7.92 -9.45 -20.48
C GLU A 46 6.57 -8.91 -20.97
N GLU A 47 5.69 -8.53 -20.04
CA GLU A 47 4.36 -8.01 -20.36
C GLU A 47 4.36 -6.54 -20.79
N TRP A 48 4.90 -5.65 -19.95
CA TRP A 48 4.92 -4.22 -20.23
C TRP A 48 6.07 -3.53 -19.49
N PRO A 49 7.13 -3.08 -20.19
CA PRO A 49 8.31 -2.52 -19.55
C PRO A 49 8.05 -1.36 -18.58
N ALA A 50 7.00 -0.56 -18.81
CA ALA A 50 6.64 0.51 -17.90
C ALA A 50 6.11 -0.01 -16.54
N ALA A 51 5.38 -1.13 -16.52
CA ALA A 51 4.99 -1.79 -15.28
C ALA A 51 6.21 -2.31 -14.51
N ALA A 52 7.17 -2.93 -15.20
CA ALA A 52 8.43 -3.34 -14.57
C ALA A 52 9.18 -2.16 -13.94
N VAL A 53 9.29 -1.03 -14.66
CA VAL A 53 9.89 0.20 -14.11
C VAL A 53 9.13 0.69 -12.88
N PHE A 54 7.79 0.67 -12.91
CA PHE A 54 6.97 1.04 -11.76
C PHE A 54 7.28 0.16 -10.53
N PHE A 55 7.32 -1.16 -10.68
CA PHE A 55 7.66 -2.08 -9.58
C PHE A 55 9.10 -1.92 -9.07
N VAL A 56 10.07 -1.61 -9.94
CA VAL A 56 11.43 -1.25 -9.52
C VAL A 56 11.43 0.03 -8.67
N VAL A 57 10.69 1.06 -9.09
CA VAL A 57 10.56 2.29 -8.31
C VAL A 57 9.92 2.01 -6.94
N LEU A 58 8.84 1.22 -6.88
CA LEU A 58 8.21 0.84 -5.62
C LEU A 58 9.18 0.07 -4.72
N THR A 59 9.95 -0.86 -5.28
CA THR A 59 11.00 -1.60 -4.55
C THR A 59 11.99 -0.63 -3.90
N VAL A 60 12.53 0.31 -4.67
CA VAL A 60 13.50 1.30 -4.15
C VAL A 60 12.88 2.18 -3.06
N LEU A 61 11.64 2.62 -3.25
CA LEU A 61 10.94 3.47 -2.28
C LEU A 61 10.66 2.72 -0.98
N GLN A 62 10.23 1.46 -1.04
CA GLN A 62 9.98 0.63 0.15
C GLN A 62 11.29 0.26 0.88
N LEU A 63 12.35 -0.09 0.15
CA LEU A 63 13.69 -0.27 0.75
C LEU A 63 14.18 1.01 1.43
N GLY A 64 13.99 2.16 0.77
CA GLY A 64 14.32 3.47 1.31
C GLY A 64 13.53 3.79 2.57
N LEU A 65 12.22 3.53 2.58
CA LEU A 65 11.36 3.71 3.74
C LEU A 65 11.83 2.85 4.91
N ALA A 66 12.05 1.56 4.71
CA ALA A 66 12.57 0.67 5.75
C ALA A 66 13.90 1.19 6.34
N ALA A 67 14.83 1.63 5.49
CA ALA A 67 16.10 2.20 5.95
C ALA A 67 15.93 3.49 6.75
N VAL A 68 15.03 4.38 6.34
CA VAL A 68 14.76 5.65 7.05
C VAL A 68 14.06 5.39 8.38
N LEU A 69 13.08 4.48 8.44
CA LEU A 69 12.39 4.12 9.68
C LEU A 69 13.35 3.59 10.75
N LEU A 70 14.36 2.80 10.33
CA LEU A 70 15.36 2.24 11.24
C LEU A 70 16.43 3.25 11.68
N ARG A 71 16.72 4.27 10.86
CA ARG A 71 17.83 5.21 11.12
C ARG A 71 17.39 6.54 11.71
N ARG A 72 16.29 7.10 11.21
CA ARG A 72 15.83 8.47 11.51
C ARG A 72 14.30 8.57 11.52
N PRO A 73 13.61 7.82 12.39
CA PRO A 73 12.16 7.90 12.50
C PRO A 73 11.76 9.28 13.04
N GLY A 74 10.77 9.92 12.42
CA GLY A 74 10.25 11.21 12.89
C GLY A 74 8.98 11.63 12.15
N PRO A 75 8.22 12.61 12.67
CA PRO A 75 6.92 12.98 12.10
C PRO A 75 6.95 13.35 10.62
N ARG A 76 8.04 13.99 10.16
CA ARG A 76 8.28 14.36 8.76
C ARG A 76 8.49 13.15 7.83
N VAL A 77 8.74 11.97 8.38
CA VAL A 77 8.84 10.71 7.64
C VAL A 77 7.54 9.92 7.78
N LEU A 78 7.03 9.79 9.01
CA LEU A 78 5.90 8.92 9.32
C LEU A 78 4.62 9.34 8.59
N GLU A 79 4.27 10.63 8.60
CA GLU A 79 3.03 11.09 7.97
C GLU A 79 3.07 10.94 6.44
N PRO A 80 4.11 11.40 5.72
CA PRO A 80 4.23 11.14 4.28
C PRO A 80 4.29 9.66 3.93
N ALA A 81 4.98 8.84 4.73
CA ALA A 81 5.04 7.39 4.51
C ALA A 81 3.65 6.75 4.57
N VAL A 82 2.86 7.09 5.58
CA VAL A 82 1.48 6.60 5.70
C VAL A 82 0.64 7.03 4.49
N HIS A 83 0.69 8.30 4.09
CA HIS A 83 -0.06 8.78 2.93
C HIS A 83 0.38 8.12 1.62
N ALA A 84 1.68 7.93 1.42
CA ALA A 84 2.22 7.26 0.25
C ALA A 84 1.76 5.80 0.19
N THR A 85 1.87 5.04 1.29
CA THR A 85 1.42 3.65 1.34
C THR A 85 -0.09 3.52 1.19
N VAL A 86 -0.89 4.41 1.80
CA VAL A 86 -2.34 4.47 1.52
C VAL A 86 -2.61 4.74 0.04
N GLY A 87 -1.83 5.62 -0.59
CA GLY A 87 -1.90 5.87 -2.03
C GLY A 87 -1.63 4.63 -2.87
N LEU A 88 -0.65 3.81 -2.50
CA LEU A 88 -0.35 2.54 -3.17
C LEU A 88 -1.49 1.54 -3.01
N VAL A 89 -2.05 1.40 -1.81
CA VAL A 89 -3.21 0.54 -1.57
C VAL A 89 -4.42 1.00 -2.39
N VAL A 90 -4.70 2.30 -2.42
CA VAL A 90 -5.78 2.86 -3.24
C VAL A 90 -5.52 2.62 -4.73
N PHE A 91 -4.28 2.81 -5.19
CA PHE A 91 -3.89 2.53 -6.57
C PHE A 91 -4.10 1.06 -6.92
N TYR A 92 -3.66 0.12 -6.08
CA TYR A 92 -3.92 -1.30 -6.25
C TYR A 92 -5.42 -1.62 -6.29
N VAL A 93 -6.22 -1.04 -5.39
CA VAL A 93 -7.67 -1.25 -5.44
C VAL A 93 -8.25 -0.68 -6.73
N LEU A 94 -7.77 0.47 -7.23
CA LEU A 94 -8.21 1.02 -8.52
C LEU A 94 -7.88 0.07 -9.67
N THR A 95 -6.65 -0.44 -9.77
CA THR A 95 -6.27 -1.42 -10.81
C THR A 95 -7.13 -2.69 -10.73
N ARG A 96 -7.66 -3.02 -9.54
CA ARG A 96 -8.56 -4.15 -9.30
C ARG A 96 -10.05 -3.80 -9.24
N THR A 97 -10.46 -2.55 -9.48
CA THR A 97 -11.89 -2.15 -9.43
C THR A 97 -12.38 -1.38 -10.65
N VAL A 98 -11.50 -0.62 -11.32
CA VAL A 98 -11.80 0.21 -12.48
C VAL A 98 -10.76 -0.01 -13.58
N ASP A 99 -11.19 -0.18 -14.82
CA ASP A 99 -10.32 -0.19 -15.99
C ASP A 99 -9.57 1.15 -16.05
N LEU A 100 -8.28 1.15 -15.72
CA LEU A 100 -7.48 2.37 -15.69
C LEU A 100 -7.13 2.80 -17.12
N PRO A 101 -7.52 4.02 -17.57
CA PRO A 101 -7.31 4.49 -18.95
C PRO A 101 -5.85 4.86 -19.27
N LEU A 102 -4.91 4.58 -18.36
CA LEU A 102 -3.47 4.89 -18.51
C LEU A 102 -2.67 3.73 -19.09
N LEU A 103 -3.34 2.63 -19.44
CA LEU A 103 -2.74 1.40 -19.95
C LEU A 103 -2.90 1.33 -21.48
N PRO A 104 -1.90 0.85 -22.22
CA PRO A 104 -1.94 0.87 -23.68
C PRO A 104 -3.13 0.06 -24.23
N PRO A 105 -3.82 0.55 -25.29
CA PRO A 105 -4.84 -0.23 -25.96
C PRO A 105 -4.19 -1.39 -26.72
N LEU A 106 -4.86 -2.55 -26.66
CA LEU A 106 -4.52 -3.85 -27.27
C LEU A 106 -3.55 -3.83 -28.46
N GLY A 107 -2.52 -4.68 -28.38
CA GLY A 107 -1.64 -4.99 -29.52
C GLY A 107 -0.32 -5.70 -29.22
N ALA A 108 0.04 -5.96 -27.95
CA ALA A 108 1.36 -6.48 -27.60
C ALA A 108 1.41 -7.97 -27.20
N HIS A 109 0.29 -8.67 -26.95
CA HIS A 109 0.34 -10.04 -26.41
C HIS A 109 -0.43 -11.10 -27.20
N GLY A 110 0.31 -12.16 -27.54
CA GLY A 110 -0.20 -13.51 -27.77
C GLY A 110 -0.15 -14.37 -26.50
N ALA A 111 -0.33 -13.76 -25.32
CA ALA A 111 -0.43 -14.48 -24.06
C ALA A 111 -1.89 -14.88 -23.84
N SER A 112 -2.15 -16.18 -23.89
CA SER A 112 -3.43 -16.76 -23.48
C SER A 112 -3.40 -16.92 -21.96
N HIS A 113 -4.16 -16.09 -21.25
CA HIS A 113 -4.29 -16.24 -19.80
C HIS A 113 -5.16 -17.46 -19.50
N LEU A 114 -4.52 -18.49 -18.94
CA LEU A 114 -5.18 -19.57 -18.22
C LEU A 114 -5.30 -19.18 -16.74
N PRO A 115 -6.28 -19.72 -16.01
CA PRO A 115 -7.14 -18.80 -15.28
C PRO A 115 -7.48 -19.35 -13.89
N VAL A 116 -6.43 -19.53 -13.10
CA VAL A 116 -6.24 -19.87 -11.67
C VAL A 116 -5.05 -20.84 -11.66
N ALA A 117 -4.41 -21.04 -10.52
CA ALA A 117 -3.69 -22.29 -10.28
C ALA A 117 -4.72 -23.43 -10.21
N TRP A 118 -5.07 -23.99 -11.39
CA TRP A 118 -6.07 -25.06 -11.73
C TRP A 118 -7.55 -24.73 -12.20
N GLY A 119 -7.82 -23.81 -13.18
CA GLY A 119 -9.16 -23.34 -13.72
C GLY A 119 -10.08 -22.03 -13.55
N ILE A 120 -10.59 -21.49 -14.69
CA ILE A 120 -10.90 -20.09 -15.19
C ILE A 120 -11.48 -18.85 -14.37
N GLY A 121 -10.65 -17.81 -14.00
CA GLY A 121 -10.82 -16.30 -14.05
C GLY A 121 -11.68 -15.55 -12.99
N ASN A 122 -11.41 -14.25 -12.61
CA ASN A 122 -12.01 -13.66 -11.36
C ASN A 122 -12.06 -12.10 -11.04
N GLY A 123 -12.71 -11.15 -11.77
CA GLY A 123 -12.92 -9.72 -11.22
C GLY A 123 -12.57 -8.33 -11.90
N VAL A 124 -11.31 -7.78 -12.12
CA VAL A 124 -10.91 -6.56 -12.93
C VAL A 124 -9.51 -6.53 -13.67
N PRO A 125 -9.34 -5.83 -14.84
CA PRO A 125 -8.19 -5.89 -15.79
C PRO A 125 -6.93 -5.05 -15.48
N VAL A 126 -5.80 -5.45 -16.08
CA VAL A 126 -4.58 -4.61 -16.29
C VAL A 126 -4.66 -3.79 -17.59
N PHE A 127 -5.59 -4.05 -18.51
CA PHE A 127 -5.71 -3.29 -19.77
C PHE A 127 -7.16 -2.96 -20.12
N PRO A 128 -7.43 -1.83 -20.81
CA PRO A 128 -8.78 -1.45 -21.21
C PRO A 128 -9.38 -2.53 -22.13
N GLY A 129 -10.46 -3.18 -21.69
CA GLY A 129 -11.24 -4.11 -22.52
C GLY A 129 -10.85 -5.60 -22.50
N GLU A 130 -9.91 -6.05 -21.66
CA GLU A 130 -9.50 -7.48 -21.61
C GLU A 130 -10.11 -8.31 -20.48
N GLY A 131 -10.94 -7.72 -19.62
CA GLY A 131 -11.49 -8.47 -18.49
C GLY A 131 -10.42 -8.79 -17.45
N VAL A 132 -10.78 -9.60 -16.49
CA VAL A 132 -10.20 -9.56 -15.16
C VAL A 132 -8.91 -10.36 -15.03
N GLU A 133 -7.89 -9.77 -14.39
CA GLU A 133 -6.83 -10.51 -13.72
C GLU A 133 -7.08 -10.88 -12.23
N GLU A 134 -6.59 -12.07 -11.85
CA GLU A 134 -6.69 -12.67 -10.53
C GLU A 134 -5.92 -11.98 -9.42
N VAL A 135 -6.53 -11.92 -8.22
CA VAL A 135 -5.80 -11.57 -7.01
C VAL A 135 -4.85 -12.72 -6.68
N GLY A 136 -3.60 -12.57 -7.12
CA GLY A 136 -2.54 -13.53 -6.88
C GLY A 136 -2.10 -13.56 -5.41
N THR A 137 -1.45 -14.65 -5.02
CA THR A 137 -0.77 -14.74 -3.71
C THR A 137 0.21 -13.58 -3.48
N PRO A 138 1.04 -13.16 -4.47
CA PRO A 138 1.91 -11.99 -4.31
C PRO A 138 1.12 -10.72 -3.93
N ASP A 139 -0.03 -10.48 -4.55
CA ASP A 139 -0.87 -9.32 -4.25
C ASP A 139 -1.32 -9.29 -2.79
N LEU A 140 -1.85 -10.41 -2.28
CA LEU A 140 -2.33 -10.49 -0.90
C LEU A 140 -1.19 -10.29 0.12
N VAL A 141 -0.02 -10.85 -0.17
CA VAL A 141 1.18 -10.67 0.66
C VAL A 141 1.61 -9.21 0.66
N CYS A 142 1.69 -8.58 -0.51
CA CYS A 142 2.08 -7.19 -0.66
C CYS A 142 1.08 -6.26 0.05
N LEU A 143 -0.21 -6.39 -0.27
CA LEU A 143 -1.29 -5.61 0.33
C LEU A 143 -1.33 -5.76 1.85
N GLY A 144 -1.20 -7.00 2.36
CA GLY A 144 -1.16 -7.26 3.78
C GLY A 144 0.03 -6.56 4.47
N ALA A 145 1.20 -6.60 3.84
CA ALA A 145 2.40 -5.92 4.34
C ALA A 145 2.25 -4.38 4.33
N GLU A 146 1.68 -3.83 3.27
CA GLU A 146 1.41 -2.39 3.15
C GLU A 146 0.39 -1.90 4.20
N LEU A 147 -0.71 -2.64 4.39
CA LEU A 147 -1.72 -2.34 5.40
C LEU A 147 -1.13 -2.42 6.82
N ALA A 148 -0.33 -3.45 7.12
CA ALA A 148 0.35 -3.56 8.40
C ALA A 148 1.30 -2.37 8.64
N THR A 149 2.03 -1.94 7.60
CA THR A 149 2.88 -0.75 7.65
C THR A 149 2.05 0.50 7.97
N VAL A 150 0.93 0.73 7.27
CA VAL A 150 0.03 1.87 7.52
C VAL A 150 -0.47 1.89 8.96
N VAL A 151 -0.98 0.76 9.47
CA VAL A 151 -1.53 0.66 10.83
C VAL A 151 -0.46 0.97 11.88
N LEU A 152 0.72 0.37 11.74
CA LEU A 152 1.83 0.58 12.69
C LEU A 152 2.29 2.03 12.69
N LEU A 153 2.51 2.64 11.52
CA LEU A 153 2.98 4.01 11.43
C LEU A 153 1.91 5.02 11.87
N ALA A 154 0.63 4.81 11.50
CA ALA A 154 -0.47 5.67 11.93
C ALA A 154 -0.71 5.60 13.45
N GLY A 155 -0.45 4.45 14.08
CA GLY A 155 -0.47 4.29 15.53
C GLY A 155 0.57 5.15 16.27
N LEU A 156 1.69 5.47 15.60
CA LEU A 156 2.75 6.33 16.12
C LEU A 156 2.52 7.83 15.88
N LEU A 157 1.53 8.19 15.06
CA LEU A 157 1.23 9.59 14.76
C LEU A 157 0.47 10.29 15.91
N PRO A 158 0.67 11.61 16.09
CA PRO A 158 -0.16 12.41 16.97
C PRO A 158 -1.65 12.33 16.58
N PRO A 159 -2.61 12.50 17.52
CA PRO A 159 -4.03 12.34 17.25
C PRO A 159 -4.55 13.15 16.06
N ALA A 160 -4.07 14.38 15.89
CA ALA A 160 -4.47 15.25 14.78
C ALA A 160 -4.02 14.70 13.41
N ALA A 161 -2.81 14.15 13.32
CA ALA A 161 -2.29 13.54 12.09
C ALA A 161 -2.96 12.20 11.80
N ARG A 162 -3.16 11.37 12.84
CA ARG A 162 -3.89 10.10 12.71
C ARG A 162 -5.32 10.33 12.19
N ARG A 163 -6.00 11.38 12.65
CA ARG A 163 -7.33 11.74 12.13
C ARG A 163 -7.30 12.05 10.64
N ARG A 164 -6.33 12.84 10.16
CA ARG A 164 -6.17 13.11 8.71
C ARG A 164 -5.98 11.83 7.90
N VAL A 165 -5.17 10.90 8.39
CA VAL A 165 -4.97 9.59 7.74
C VAL A 165 -6.29 8.83 7.62
N VAL A 166 -7.05 8.75 8.71
CA VAL A 166 -8.35 8.05 8.71
C VAL A 166 -9.35 8.75 7.78
N ASP A 167 -9.44 10.07 7.82
CA ASP A 167 -10.34 10.86 6.97
C ASP A 167 -10.01 10.66 5.49
N VAL A 168 -8.71 10.67 5.12
CA VAL A 168 -8.25 10.40 3.74
C VAL A 168 -8.56 8.96 3.32
N ALA A 169 -8.28 7.97 4.16
CA ALA A 169 -8.57 6.57 3.86
C ALA A 169 -10.08 6.32 3.70
N ALA A 170 -10.91 6.94 4.55
CA ALA A 170 -12.36 6.85 4.46
C ALA A 170 -12.89 7.53 3.19
N ALA A 171 -12.40 8.73 2.86
CA ALA A 171 -12.77 9.42 1.62
C ALA A 171 -12.39 8.59 0.39
N ALA A 172 -11.18 8.02 0.36
CA ALA A 172 -10.73 7.14 -0.71
C ALA A 172 -11.64 5.90 -0.82
N ALA A 173 -11.96 5.24 0.30
CA ALA A 173 -12.87 4.10 0.30
C ALA A 173 -14.26 4.46 -0.27
N VAL A 174 -14.83 5.60 0.12
CA VAL A 174 -16.11 6.08 -0.43
C VAL A 174 -16.01 6.31 -1.94
N VAL A 175 -14.94 6.95 -2.41
CA VAL A 175 -14.71 7.17 -3.86
C VAL A 175 -14.59 5.84 -4.59
N LEU A 176 -13.80 4.89 -4.07
CA LEU A 176 -13.62 3.57 -4.67
C LEU A 176 -14.95 2.80 -4.77
N VAL A 177 -15.76 2.82 -3.71
CA VAL A 177 -17.09 2.21 -3.72
C VAL A 177 -18.00 2.90 -4.73
N ALA A 178 -18.02 4.23 -4.78
CA ALA A 178 -18.83 4.99 -5.73
C ALA A 178 -18.43 4.71 -7.19
N LEU A 179 -17.13 4.70 -7.49
CA LEU A 179 -16.59 4.34 -8.80
C LEU A 179 -16.97 2.92 -9.18
N ARG A 180 -16.87 1.96 -8.24
CA ARG A 180 -17.29 0.59 -8.48
C ARG A 180 -18.79 0.51 -8.78
N VAL A 181 -19.64 1.15 -7.99
CA VAL A 181 -21.10 1.15 -8.22
C VAL A 181 -21.46 1.80 -9.55
N ALA A 182 -20.80 2.90 -9.92
CA ALA A 182 -21.01 3.56 -11.20
C ALA A 182 -20.50 2.74 -12.39
N GLY A 183 -19.37 2.03 -12.23
CA GLY A 183 -18.77 1.17 -13.25
C GLY A 183 -19.45 -0.20 -13.42
N VAL A 184 -20.21 -0.67 -12.43
CA VAL A 184 -21.05 -1.90 -12.51
C VAL A 184 -22.27 -1.71 -13.43
N GLN A 185 -22.49 -0.53 -13.99
CA GLN A 185 -23.56 -0.26 -14.97
C GLN A 185 -23.14 -0.42 -16.44
N GLY A 186 -21.89 -0.83 -16.71
CA GLY A 186 -21.35 -1.04 -18.07
C GLY A 186 -21.34 -2.51 -18.49
#